data_AF-A0A382M8D5-F1
#
_entry.id   AF-A0A382M8D5-F1
#
_cell.length_a   1.000
_cell.length_b   1.000
_cell.length_c   1.000
_cell.angle_alpha   90.00
_cell.angle_beta   90.00
_cell.angle_gamma   90.00
#
_symmetry.space_group_name_H-M   'P 1'
#
loop_
_entity.id
_entity.type
_entity.pdbx_description
1 polymer ?
#
loop_
_entity_poly.entity_id
_entity_poly.type
_entity_poly.pdbx_seq_one_letter_code
_entity_poly.pdbx_strand_id
1 'polypeptide(L)'
;MGLSLRYILLIFLLPFLQAEEFDVRDIPLQDQGRIKPLDTFAQNHLLAFYGKRSIKEMNLSATDWILNLILDPQNGKEQKIFNIRNPEVVSSIYLDWSTEHKYSFNEILPGLTNQAALISVINQKPDANRSVFEKQLLELNNNAMRFEEISYLKAMKLLPPD
;
A
#
# COMPACT_ATOMS: atom_id res chain seq x y z
N MET A 1 55.84 31.03 -9.72
CA MET A 1 55.07 30.19 -10.66
C MET A 1 54.94 28.76 -10.10
N GLY A 2 54.26 28.60 -8.96
CA GLY A 2 54.23 27.32 -8.23
C GLY A 2 53.05 27.12 -7.27
N LEU A 3 52.15 28.12 -7.15
CA LEU A 3 50.92 27.98 -6.37
C LEU A 3 49.77 27.36 -7.18
N SER A 4 49.72 27.52 -8.51
CA SER A 4 48.58 27.09 -9.33
C SER A 4 48.41 25.57 -9.43
N LEU A 5 49.52 24.80 -9.36
CA LEU A 5 49.47 23.34 -9.52
C LEU A 5 48.90 22.62 -8.28
N ARG A 6 49.02 23.23 -7.09
CA ARG A 6 48.52 22.66 -5.83
C ARG A 6 46.99 22.72 -5.71
N TYR A 7 46.37 23.76 -6.27
CA TYR A 7 44.90 23.91 -6.28
C TYR A 7 44.23 23.00 -7.32
N ILE A 8 44.92 22.72 -8.43
CA ILE A 8 44.43 21.77 -9.45
C ILE A 8 44.33 20.35 -8.87
N LEU A 9 45.27 19.96 -8.00
CA LEU A 9 45.23 18.65 -7.32
C LEU A 9 44.07 18.54 -6.30
N LEU A 10 43.70 19.65 -5.65
CA LEU A 10 42.57 19.73 -4.73
C LEU A 10 41.21 19.60 -5.46
N ILE A 11 41.11 20.12 -6.68
CA ILE A 11 39.89 20.01 -7.52
C ILE A 11 39.69 18.57 -8.02
N PHE A 12 40.77 17.81 -8.27
CA PHE A 12 40.69 16.40 -8.65
C PHE A 12 40.38 15.45 -7.49
N LEU A 13 40.52 15.89 -6.23
CA LEU A 13 40.11 15.13 -5.03
C LEU A 13 38.66 15.40 -4.60
N LEU A 14 37.97 16.34 -5.25
CA LEU A 14 36.59 16.72 -4.96
C LEU A 14 35.46 15.85 -5.57
N PRO A 15 35.65 14.89 -6.52
CA PRO A 15 34.52 14.19 -7.11
C PRO A 15 34.10 12.94 -6.31
N PHE A 16 34.28 12.94 -4.99
CA PHE A 16 33.78 11.90 -4.08
C PHE A 16 32.79 12.44 -3.04
N LEU A 17 32.26 13.64 -3.24
CA LEU A 17 30.95 13.99 -2.69
C LEU A 17 29.92 13.17 -3.48
N GLN A 18 29.75 11.90 -3.10
CA GLN A 18 28.58 11.13 -3.52
C GLN A 18 27.37 11.92 -3.03
N ALA A 19 26.69 12.61 -3.94
CA ALA A 19 25.29 12.92 -3.69
C ALA A 19 24.64 11.55 -3.44
N GLU A 20 24.06 11.33 -2.25
CA GLU A 20 23.16 10.19 -2.09
C GLU A 20 22.12 10.32 -3.20
N GLU A 21 22.07 9.30 -4.07
CA GLU A 21 21.08 9.24 -5.12
C GLU A 21 19.72 9.16 -4.42
N PHE A 22 18.94 10.24 -4.51
CA PHE A 22 17.61 10.28 -3.92
C PHE A 22 16.74 9.21 -4.59
N ASP A 23 16.41 8.17 -3.83
CA ASP A 23 15.50 7.13 -4.26
C ASP A 23 14.09 7.41 -3.73
N VAL A 24 13.09 7.28 -4.60
CA VAL A 24 11.68 7.46 -4.24
C VAL A 24 11.25 6.52 -3.10
N ARG A 25 11.90 5.36 -2.97
CA ARG A 25 11.70 4.39 -1.89
C ARG A 25 11.98 4.97 -0.50
N ASP A 26 12.87 5.94 -0.41
CA ASP A 26 13.35 6.53 0.84
C ASP A 26 12.53 7.75 1.29
N ILE A 27 11.53 8.16 0.50
CA ILE A 27 10.64 9.28 0.87
C ILE A 27 10.02 9.01 2.25
N PRO A 28 10.26 9.89 3.24
CA PRO A 28 9.73 9.72 4.58
C PRO A 28 8.25 10.08 4.61
N LEU A 29 7.42 9.18 5.16
CA LEU A 29 6.01 9.43 5.39
C LEU A 29 5.59 9.02 6.80
N GLN A 30 4.61 9.74 7.34
CA GLN A 30 4.01 9.39 8.63
C GLN A 30 2.80 8.47 8.44
N ASP A 31 2.82 7.31 9.11
CA ASP A 31 1.71 6.36 9.14
C ASP A 31 1.46 5.89 10.58
N GLN A 32 0.24 6.14 11.08
CA GLN A 32 -0.17 5.89 12.48
C GLN A 32 0.80 6.52 13.50
N GLY A 33 1.24 7.75 13.23
CA GLY A 33 2.17 8.49 14.10
C GLY A 33 3.65 8.12 13.93
N ARG A 34 3.98 7.01 13.25
CA ARG A 34 5.35 6.57 12.99
C ARG A 34 5.84 7.02 11.63
N ILE A 35 7.01 7.65 11.57
CA ILE A 35 7.71 7.97 10.32
C ILE A 35 8.40 6.70 9.80
N LYS A 36 8.20 6.38 8.52
CA LYS A 36 8.83 5.24 7.83
C LYS A 36 9.09 5.59 6.36
N PRO A 37 10.03 4.90 5.68
CA PRO A 37 10.20 5.04 4.23
C PRO A 37 8.96 4.61 3.44
N LEU A 38 8.74 5.20 2.27
CA LEU A 38 7.66 4.86 1.35
C LEU A 38 7.63 3.37 1.01
N ASP A 39 8.78 2.76 0.79
CA ASP A 39 8.85 1.33 0.49
C ASP A 39 8.34 0.46 1.65
N THR A 40 8.68 0.82 2.89
CA THR A 40 8.17 0.12 4.08
C THR A 40 6.66 0.29 4.21
N PHE A 41 6.13 1.47 3.93
CA PHE A 41 4.70 1.72 3.91
C PHE A 41 3.99 0.88 2.85
N ALA A 42 4.52 0.86 1.64
CA ALA A 42 3.96 0.12 0.51
C ALA A 42 3.97 -1.39 0.76
N GLN A 43 5.09 -1.94 1.22
CA GLN A 43 5.18 -3.38 1.53
C GLN A 43 4.19 -3.81 2.62
N ASN A 44 3.97 -2.98 3.63
CA ASN A 44 3.04 -3.31 4.72
C ASN A 44 1.58 -3.29 4.25
N HIS A 45 1.20 -2.32 3.42
CA HIS A 45 -0.16 -2.27 2.85
C HIS A 45 -0.38 -3.38 1.83
N LEU A 46 0.60 -3.67 0.99
CA LEU A 46 0.53 -4.79 0.07
C LEU A 46 0.45 -6.13 0.82
N LEU A 47 1.18 -6.29 1.93
CA LEU A 47 1.05 -7.47 2.79
C LEU A 47 -0.37 -7.62 3.35
N ALA A 48 -1.00 -6.52 3.79
CA ALA A 48 -2.36 -6.55 4.31
C ALA A 48 -3.41 -6.89 3.21
N PHE A 49 -3.26 -6.31 2.02
CA PHE A 49 -4.25 -6.47 0.95
C PHE A 49 -4.05 -7.79 0.17
N TYR A 50 -2.82 -8.06 -0.23
CA TYR A 50 -2.44 -9.12 -1.16
C TYR A 50 -1.89 -10.37 -0.46
N GLY A 51 -1.43 -10.23 0.79
CA GLY A 51 -0.78 -11.30 1.55
C GLY A 51 0.68 -11.52 1.18
N LYS A 52 1.30 -10.67 0.34
CA LYS A 52 2.74 -10.70 0.01
C LYS A 52 3.29 -9.27 0.02
N ARG A 53 4.59 -9.11 0.24
CA ARG A 53 5.29 -7.80 0.22
C ARG A 53 5.69 -7.33 -1.19
N SER A 54 5.40 -8.10 -2.22
CA SER A 54 5.73 -7.80 -3.62
C SER A 54 4.77 -8.53 -4.56
N ILE A 55 4.47 -7.96 -5.73
CA ILE A 55 3.63 -8.59 -6.74
C ILE A 55 4.51 -9.10 -7.89
N LYS A 56 4.99 -10.34 -7.77
CA LYS A 56 5.86 -10.96 -8.79
C LYS A 56 5.15 -11.09 -10.14
N GLU A 57 3.85 -11.34 -10.09
CA GLU A 57 3.00 -11.57 -11.27
C GLU A 57 2.84 -10.30 -12.13
N MET A 58 2.96 -9.11 -11.53
CA MET A 58 2.90 -7.82 -12.23
C MET A 58 4.29 -7.24 -12.55
N ASN A 59 5.37 -7.90 -12.09
CA ASN A 59 6.74 -7.39 -12.16
C ASN A 59 6.89 -5.97 -11.58
N LEU A 60 6.16 -5.66 -10.50
CA LEU A 60 6.19 -4.37 -9.80
C LEU A 60 6.79 -4.54 -8.41
N SER A 61 7.64 -3.58 -8.00
CA SER A 61 7.97 -3.43 -6.58
C SER A 61 6.75 -2.93 -5.81
N ALA A 62 6.78 -3.03 -4.47
CA ALA A 62 5.70 -2.48 -3.65
C ALA A 62 5.59 -0.95 -3.85
N THR A 63 6.74 -0.27 -3.95
CA THR A 63 6.81 1.17 -4.20
C THR A 63 6.21 1.52 -5.58
N ASP A 64 6.56 0.78 -6.63
CA ASP A 64 5.98 1.03 -7.96
C ASP A 64 4.46 0.82 -7.96
N TRP A 65 3.99 -0.23 -7.28
CA TRP A 65 2.56 -0.50 -7.14
C TRP A 65 1.82 0.65 -6.47
N ILE A 66 2.31 1.15 -5.34
CA ILE A 66 1.60 2.21 -4.62
C ILE A 66 1.65 3.54 -5.38
N LEU A 67 2.78 3.84 -6.05
CA LEU A 67 2.88 5.02 -6.90
C LEU A 67 1.90 4.94 -8.07
N ASN A 68 1.80 3.80 -8.73
CA ASN A 68 0.81 3.58 -9.79
C ASN A 68 -0.63 3.75 -9.27
N LEU A 69 -0.93 3.24 -8.07
CA LEU A 69 -2.24 3.42 -7.43
C LEU A 69 -2.57 4.89 -7.17
N ILE A 70 -1.58 5.71 -6.80
CA ILE A 70 -1.76 7.14 -6.51
C ILE A 70 -1.87 7.95 -7.80
N LEU A 71 -0.99 7.67 -8.77
CA LEU A 71 -0.89 8.43 -10.02
C LEU A 71 -2.00 8.08 -11.00
N ASP A 72 -2.50 6.84 -10.95
CA ASP A 72 -3.60 6.35 -11.76
C ASP A 72 -4.57 5.46 -10.93
N PRO A 73 -5.39 6.09 -10.05
CA PRO A 73 -6.31 5.37 -9.20
C PRO A 73 -7.34 4.55 -9.98
N GLN A 74 -7.69 4.97 -11.19
CA GLN A 74 -8.68 4.26 -12.02
C GLN A 74 -8.15 2.88 -12.40
N ASN A 75 -6.95 2.82 -12.96
CA ASN A 75 -6.32 1.53 -13.28
C ASN A 75 -5.91 0.76 -12.02
N GLY A 76 -5.46 1.45 -10.97
CA GLY A 76 -5.13 0.81 -9.68
C GLY A 76 -6.33 0.07 -9.06
N LYS A 77 -7.54 0.62 -9.17
CA LYS A 77 -8.78 0.01 -8.67
C LYS A 77 -9.22 -1.25 -9.42
N GLU A 78 -8.72 -1.46 -10.64
CA GLU A 78 -8.94 -2.68 -11.43
C GLU A 78 -7.96 -3.81 -11.11
N GLN A 79 -6.84 -3.52 -10.42
CA GLN A 79 -5.85 -4.53 -10.09
C GLN A 79 -6.38 -5.52 -9.04
N LYS A 80 -6.22 -6.83 -9.30
CA LYS A 80 -6.62 -7.91 -8.38
C LYS A 80 -5.68 -8.07 -7.20
N ILE A 81 -5.75 -7.14 -6.26
CA ILE A 81 -4.83 -7.02 -5.11
C ILE A 81 -5.45 -7.47 -3.79
N PHE A 82 -6.76 -7.66 -3.69
CA PHE A 82 -7.42 -8.14 -2.47
C PHE A 82 -7.47 -9.66 -2.45
N ASN A 83 -6.73 -10.29 -1.53
CA ASN A 83 -6.70 -11.73 -1.33
C ASN A 83 -7.77 -12.15 -0.31
N ILE A 84 -8.86 -12.77 -0.78
CA ILE A 84 -9.97 -13.22 0.07
C ILE A 84 -9.94 -14.75 0.17
N ARG A 85 -9.43 -15.27 1.28
CA ARG A 85 -9.22 -16.72 1.47
C ARG A 85 -10.44 -17.49 1.95
N ASN A 86 -11.50 -16.80 2.35
CA ASN A 86 -12.71 -17.44 2.85
C ASN A 86 -13.84 -17.31 1.83
N PRO A 87 -14.33 -18.44 1.28
CA PRO A 87 -15.41 -18.43 0.30
C PRO A 87 -16.72 -17.89 0.85
N GLU A 88 -16.96 -17.97 2.16
CA GLU A 88 -18.12 -17.37 2.81
C GLU A 88 -18.07 -15.84 2.75
N VAL A 89 -16.88 -15.24 2.89
CA VAL A 89 -16.71 -13.78 2.73
C VAL A 89 -17.02 -13.38 1.30
N VAL A 90 -16.46 -14.10 0.31
CA VAL A 90 -16.70 -13.85 -1.12
C VAL A 90 -18.19 -13.94 -1.46
N SER A 91 -18.86 -15.00 -1.04
CA SER A 91 -20.29 -15.18 -1.31
C SER A 91 -21.16 -14.14 -0.58
N SER A 92 -20.78 -13.74 0.63
CA SER A 92 -21.52 -12.72 1.41
C SER A 92 -21.52 -11.34 0.77
N ILE A 93 -20.52 -11.03 -0.07
CA ILE A 93 -20.42 -9.78 -0.85
C ILE A 93 -20.83 -9.97 -2.32
N TYR A 94 -21.54 -11.07 -2.62
CA TYR A 94 -22.11 -11.39 -3.93
C TYR A 94 -21.08 -11.55 -5.06
N LEU A 95 -19.89 -12.06 -4.74
CA LEU A 95 -18.88 -12.43 -5.73
C LEU A 95 -18.82 -13.94 -5.93
N ASP A 96 -18.31 -14.33 -7.09
CA ASP A 96 -18.00 -15.73 -7.39
C ASP A 96 -16.61 -16.10 -6.86
N TRP A 97 -16.46 -17.35 -6.41
CA TRP A 97 -15.18 -17.87 -5.95
C TRP A 97 -14.19 -18.01 -7.11
N SER A 98 -13.09 -17.26 -7.03
CA SER A 98 -11.99 -17.30 -8.00
C SER A 98 -10.93 -18.31 -7.56
N THR A 99 -10.37 -19.09 -8.48
CA THR A 99 -9.26 -20.02 -8.17
C THR A 99 -8.00 -19.31 -7.68
N GLU A 100 -7.83 -18.04 -8.01
CA GLU A 100 -6.70 -17.22 -7.54
C GLU A 100 -6.96 -16.57 -6.18
N HIS A 101 -8.22 -16.59 -5.71
CA HIS A 101 -8.69 -15.92 -4.48
C HIS A 101 -8.43 -14.41 -4.45
N LYS A 102 -8.21 -13.79 -5.61
CA LYS A 102 -7.87 -12.37 -5.75
C LYS A 102 -8.97 -11.61 -6.47
N TYR A 103 -9.26 -10.42 -5.94
CA TYR A 103 -10.29 -9.52 -6.42
C TYR A 103 -9.77 -8.09 -6.48
N SER A 104 -10.35 -7.29 -7.37
CA SER A 104 -10.06 -5.87 -7.50
C SER A 104 -10.89 -5.04 -6.52
N PHE A 105 -10.52 -3.78 -6.33
CA PHE A 105 -11.31 -2.86 -5.52
C PHE A 105 -12.72 -2.66 -6.12
N ASN A 106 -12.80 -2.51 -7.44
CA ASN A 106 -14.06 -2.33 -8.15
C ASN A 106 -14.95 -3.58 -8.09
N GLU A 107 -14.37 -4.78 -8.00
CA GLU A 107 -15.12 -6.02 -7.77
C GLU A 107 -15.71 -6.05 -6.33
N ILE A 108 -14.93 -5.72 -5.29
CA ILE A 108 -15.38 -5.88 -3.89
C ILE A 108 -16.26 -4.74 -3.38
N LEU A 109 -16.08 -3.51 -3.88
CA LEU A 109 -16.71 -2.31 -3.33
C LEU A 109 -18.25 -2.36 -3.33
N PRO A 110 -18.93 -2.78 -4.43
CA PRO A 110 -20.39 -2.84 -4.44
C PRO A 110 -20.94 -3.78 -3.37
N GLY A 111 -20.32 -4.95 -3.23
CA GLY A 111 -20.69 -5.95 -2.21
C GLY A 111 -20.41 -5.46 -0.79
N LEU A 112 -19.29 -4.79 -0.53
CA LEU A 112 -19.04 -4.20 0.80
C LEU A 112 -20.05 -3.08 1.12
N THR A 113 -20.40 -2.26 0.13
CA THR A 113 -21.36 -1.15 0.29
C THR A 113 -22.76 -1.67 0.62
N ASN A 114 -23.22 -2.70 -0.09
CA ASN A 114 -24.51 -3.35 0.16
C ASN A 114 -24.57 -4.01 1.55
N GLN A 115 -23.41 -4.37 2.11
CA GLN A 115 -23.25 -5.08 3.38
C GLN A 115 -22.96 -4.14 4.56
N ALA A 116 -22.97 -2.81 4.34
CA ALA A 116 -22.56 -1.82 5.33
C ALA A 116 -23.28 -1.95 6.69
N ALA A 117 -24.58 -2.30 6.69
CA ALA A 117 -25.34 -2.50 7.93
C ALA A 117 -24.82 -3.71 8.73
N LEU A 118 -24.56 -4.84 8.07
CA LEU A 118 -23.99 -6.03 8.70
C LEU A 118 -22.59 -5.73 9.26
N ILE A 119 -21.75 -5.07 8.46
CA ILE A 119 -20.38 -4.69 8.86
C ILE A 119 -20.43 -3.78 10.10
N SER A 120 -21.37 -2.84 10.16
CA SER A 120 -21.56 -1.96 11.33
C SER A 120 -21.92 -2.75 12.58
N VAL A 121 -22.82 -3.73 12.49
CA VAL A 121 -23.19 -4.62 13.61
C VAL A 121 -21.99 -5.44 14.07
N ILE A 122 -21.22 -6.01 13.13
CA ILE A 122 -20.00 -6.77 13.43
C ILE A 122 -18.95 -5.89 14.14
N ASN A 123 -18.79 -4.65 13.70
CA ASN A 123 -17.81 -3.73 14.26
C ASN A 123 -18.13 -3.38 15.72
N GLN A 124 -19.41 -3.30 16.09
CA GLN A 124 -19.86 -3.04 17.48
C GLN A 124 -19.65 -4.25 18.40
N LYS A 125 -19.55 -5.46 17.85
CA LYS A 125 -19.30 -6.69 18.63
C LYS A 125 -17.87 -6.70 19.18
N PRO A 126 -17.64 -7.09 20.45
CA PRO A 126 -16.29 -7.31 20.97
C PRO A 126 -15.51 -8.33 20.13
N ASP A 127 -14.22 -8.10 19.90
CA ASP A 127 -13.43 -8.95 19.01
C ASP A 127 -13.43 -10.44 19.40
N ALA A 128 -13.40 -10.72 20.71
CA ALA A 128 -13.46 -12.09 21.25
C ALA A 128 -14.76 -12.84 20.88
N ASN A 129 -15.83 -12.10 20.58
CA ASN A 129 -17.13 -12.67 20.25
C ASN A 129 -17.36 -12.77 18.73
N ARG A 130 -16.44 -12.24 17.91
CA ARG A 130 -16.58 -12.29 16.44
C ARG A 130 -16.21 -13.68 15.91
N SER A 131 -17.06 -14.23 15.04
CA SER A 131 -16.77 -15.44 14.28
C SER A 131 -15.61 -15.21 13.30
N VAL A 132 -15.05 -16.29 12.76
CA VAL A 132 -13.97 -16.21 11.75
C VAL A 132 -14.44 -15.42 10.52
N PHE A 133 -15.65 -15.69 10.05
CA PHE A 133 -16.29 -14.93 8.97
C PHE A 133 -16.40 -13.44 9.31
N GLU A 134 -16.93 -13.11 10.48
CA GLU A 134 -17.14 -11.71 10.91
C GLU A 134 -15.81 -10.95 10.96
N LYS A 135 -14.74 -11.57 11.49
CA LYS A 135 -13.40 -10.96 11.53
C LYS A 135 -12.86 -10.69 10.13
N GLN A 136 -12.99 -11.65 9.22
CA GLN A 136 -12.43 -11.53 7.88
C GLN A 136 -13.22 -10.58 6.98
N LEU A 137 -14.56 -10.52 7.12
CA LEU A 137 -15.38 -9.53 6.42
C LEU A 137 -15.05 -8.11 6.90
N LEU A 138 -14.87 -7.92 8.21
CA LEU A 138 -14.47 -6.62 8.77
C LEU A 138 -13.05 -6.22 8.34
N GLU A 139 -12.11 -7.18 8.31
CA GLU A 139 -10.76 -6.97 7.81
C GLU A 139 -10.77 -6.53 6.34
N LEU A 140 -11.53 -7.23 5.49
CA LEU A 140 -11.69 -6.86 4.07
C LEU A 140 -12.23 -5.44 3.91
N ASN A 141 -13.28 -5.08 4.67
CA ASN A 141 -13.84 -3.73 4.66
C ASN A 141 -12.79 -2.68 5.05
N ASN A 142 -12.07 -2.89 6.15
CA ASN A 142 -11.05 -1.95 6.62
C ASN A 142 -9.91 -1.80 5.61
N ASN A 143 -9.50 -2.90 4.99
CA ASN A 143 -8.50 -2.89 3.93
C ASN A 143 -8.99 -2.12 2.69
N ALA A 144 -10.25 -2.27 2.30
CA ALA A 144 -10.85 -1.52 1.19
C ALA A 144 -10.89 -0.01 1.48
N MET A 145 -11.32 0.40 2.67
CA MET A 145 -11.30 1.81 3.09
C MET A 145 -9.89 2.38 3.05
N ARG A 146 -8.91 1.64 3.59
CA ARG A 146 -7.51 2.05 3.59
C ARG A 146 -6.93 2.19 2.19
N PHE A 147 -7.25 1.24 1.30
CA PHE A 147 -6.85 1.29 -0.09
C PHE A 147 -7.41 2.54 -0.78
N GLU A 148 -8.69 2.87 -0.56
CA GLU A 148 -9.30 4.08 -1.10
C GLU A 148 -8.64 5.35 -0.56
N GLU A 149 -8.36 5.43 0.74
CA GLU A 149 -7.64 6.56 1.32
C GLU A 149 -6.25 6.78 0.70
N ILE A 150 -5.51 5.70 0.45
CA ILE A 150 -4.20 5.74 -0.21
C ILE A 150 -4.34 6.22 -1.65
N SER A 151 -5.33 5.69 -2.38
CA SER A 151 -5.54 6.02 -3.80
C SER A 151 -5.80 7.51 -4.06
N TYR A 152 -6.29 8.26 -3.06
CA TYR A 152 -6.51 9.70 -3.15
C TYR A 152 -5.62 10.53 -2.21
N LEU A 153 -4.49 9.97 -1.75
CA LEU A 153 -3.55 10.61 -0.83
C LEU A 153 -4.16 11.09 0.52
N LYS A 154 -5.36 10.66 0.88
CA LYS A 154 -6.02 11.05 2.14
C LYS A 154 -5.29 10.46 3.36
N ALA A 155 -4.68 9.30 3.20
CA ALA A 155 -3.95 8.60 4.27
C ALA A 155 -2.49 9.05 4.46
N MET A 156 -1.92 9.83 3.54
CA MET A 156 -0.48 10.14 3.56
C MET A 156 -0.20 11.58 3.94
N LYS A 157 0.61 11.74 4.98
CA LYS A 157 1.25 13.02 5.33
C LYS A 157 2.73 12.93 4.96
N LEU A 158 3.08 13.55 3.84
CA LEU A 158 4.46 13.67 3.39
C LEU A 158 5.20 14.65 4.31
N LEU A 159 6.42 14.29 4.69
CA LEU A 159 7.34 15.19 5.38
C LEU A 159 8.45 15.57 4.41
N PRO A 160 8.84 16.85 4.33
CA PRO A 160 10.01 17.23 3.55
C PRO A 160 11.25 16.52 4.11
N PRO A 161 12.24 16.17 3.26
CA PRO A 161 13.54 15.77 3.75
C PRO A 161 14.16 16.93 4.56
N ASP A 162 14.84 16.60 5.66
CA ASP A 162 15.59 17.55 6.50
C ASP A 162 16.83 18.11 5.77
#